data_AF-A0A7C5HPV0-F1
#
_entry.id   AF-A0A7C5HPV0-F1
#
_cell.length_a   1.000
_cell.length_b   1.000
_cell.length_c   1.000
_cell.angle_alpha   90.00
_cell.angle_beta   90.00
_cell.angle_gamma   90.00
#
_symmetry.space_group_name_H-M   'P 1'
#
loop_
_entity.id
_entity.type
_entity.pdbx_description
1 polymer ?
#
loop_
_entity_poly.entity_id
_entity_poly.type
_entity_poly.pdbx_seq_one_letter_code
_entity_poly.pdbx_strand_id
1 'polypeptide(L)'
;MAKHPEFGLLIDYEYCTGCYTCQVACAQEHGWPAGMGGIRVTEFVQQLPNNKAYLTYLPFPTELCVLCKPRTQKGLDPACVQHCMANCMKYGPIEELAKEMKKKPRMVLWVPR
;
A
#
# COMPACT_ATOMS: atom_id res chain seq x y z
N MET A 1 -19.25 8.43 19.64
CA MET A 1 -19.34 7.26 18.73
C MET A 1 -18.22 7.42 17.71
N ALA A 2 -17.16 6.63 17.82
CA ALA A 2 -16.06 6.70 16.85
C ALA A 2 -16.58 6.18 15.51
N LYS A 3 -16.58 7.03 14.46
CA LYS A 3 -16.96 6.62 13.12
C LYS A 3 -16.05 5.47 12.69
N HIS A 4 -16.63 4.34 12.30
CA HIS A 4 -15.85 3.24 11.72
C HIS A 4 -15.10 3.75 10.48
N PRO A 5 -13.84 3.35 10.28
CA PRO A 5 -13.15 3.67 9.05
C PRO A 5 -13.89 3.04 7.87
N GLU A 6 -14.17 3.82 6.82
CA GLU A 6 -14.97 3.39 5.66
C GLU A 6 -14.10 2.98 4.46
N PHE A 7 -12.85 3.47 4.41
CA PHE A 7 -11.93 3.29 3.29
C PHE A 7 -10.62 2.67 3.74
N GLY A 8 -9.96 1.97 2.81
CA GLY A 8 -8.66 1.35 3.06
C GLY A 8 -7.83 1.20 1.81
N LEU A 9 -6.74 0.44 1.94
CA LEU A 9 -5.88 0.03 0.85
C LEU A 9 -5.87 -1.50 0.76
N LEU A 10 -6.09 -2.02 -0.44
CA LEU A 10 -5.88 -3.43 -0.75
C LEU A 10 -4.56 -3.56 -1.49
N ILE A 11 -3.67 -4.40 -1.00
CA ILE A 11 -2.29 -4.51 -1.49
C ILE A 11 -2.00 -5.96 -1.86
N ASP A 12 -1.50 -6.16 -3.08
CA ASP A 12 -1.03 -7.45 -3.58
C ASP A 12 0.47 -7.62 -3.31
N TYR A 13 0.81 -8.56 -2.42
CA TYR A 13 2.20 -8.79 -2.01
C TYR A 13 3.02 -9.62 -3.01
N GLU A 14 2.42 -10.08 -4.11
CA GLU A 14 3.14 -10.86 -5.11
C GLU A 14 3.72 -10.03 -6.25
N TYR A 15 3.21 -8.81 -6.47
CA TYR A 15 3.55 -8.01 -7.66
C TYR A 15 4.46 -6.81 -7.42
N CYS A 16 4.78 -6.46 -6.17
CA CYS A 16 5.64 -5.30 -5.95
C CYS A 16 7.05 -5.52 -6.54
N THR A 17 7.48 -4.60 -7.40
CA THR A 17 8.77 -4.67 -8.11
C THR A 17 9.91 -3.99 -7.39
N GLY A 18 9.67 -3.36 -6.23
CA GLY A 18 10.72 -2.62 -5.52
C GLY A 18 11.15 -1.31 -6.19
N CYS A 19 10.31 -0.67 -7.01
CA CYS A 19 10.67 0.59 -7.70
C CYS A 19 10.74 1.83 -6.80
N TYR A 20 10.26 1.75 -5.55
CA TYR A 20 10.24 2.84 -4.56
C TYR A 20 9.42 4.10 -4.92
N THR A 21 8.79 4.14 -6.10
CA THR A 21 7.99 5.29 -6.57
C THR A 21 6.89 5.69 -5.60
N CYS A 22 6.21 4.73 -4.98
CA CYS A 22 5.15 5.01 -4.02
C CYS A 22 5.64 5.80 -2.78
N GLN A 23 6.90 5.58 -2.35
CA GLN A 23 7.49 6.34 -1.23
C GLN A 23 7.77 7.78 -1.62
N VAL A 24 8.40 7.97 -2.79
CA VAL A 24 8.75 9.29 -3.32
C VAL A 24 7.48 10.10 -3.58
N ALA A 25 6.48 9.50 -4.23
CA ALA A 25 5.21 10.15 -4.51
C ALA A 25 4.45 10.54 -3.23
N CYS A 26 4.46 9.67 -2.20
CA CYS A 26 3.84 9.97 -0.92
C CYS A 26 4.53 11.14 -0.21
N ALA A 27 5.86 11.14 -0.15
CA ALA A 27 6.62 12.22 0.47
C ALA A 27 6.43 13.55 -0.28
N GLN A 28 6.45 13.54 -1.62
CA GLN A 28 6.22 14.73 -2.44
C GLN A 28 4.82 15.31 -2.28
N GLU A 29 3.78 14.45 -2.29
CA GLU A 29 2.38 14.90 -2.09
C GLU A 29 2.19 15.61 -0.76
N HIS A 30 2.86 15.14 0.30
CA HIS A 30 2.74 15.69 1.65
C HIS A 30 3.82 16.70 2.04
N GLY A 31 4.81 16.96 1.17
CA GLY A 31 5.96 17.82 1.47
C GLY A 31 6.84 17.31 2.61
N TRP A 32 6.89 15.99 2.82
CA TRP A 32 7.68 15.39 3.90
C TRP A 32 9.16 15.20 3.51
N PRO A 33 10.08 15.24 4.50
CA PRO A 33 11.49 14.99 4.25
C PRO A 33 11.73 13.56 3.74
N ALA A 34 12.83 13.37 3.01
CA ALA A 34 13.24 12.06 2.51
C ALA A 34 13.34 11.04 3.65
N GLY A 35 12.77 9.85 3.44
CA GLY A 35 12.71 8.81 4.46
C GLY A 35 11.49 8.89 5.40
N MET A 36 10.62 9.90 5.25
CA MET A 36 9.31 9.96 5.92
C MET A 36 8.20 9.78 4.88
N GLY A 37 7.23 8.91 5.17
CA GLY A 37 6.19 8.55 4.21
C GLY A 37 5.14 7.61 4.79
N GLY A 38 3.92 7.70 4.27
CA GLY A 38 2.79 6.83 4.59
C GLY A 38 2.93 5.42 3.99
N ILE A 39 3.96 5.17 3.20
CA ILE A 39 4.28 3.85 2.64
C ILE A 39 5.80 3.65 2.67
N ARG A 40 6.23 2.44 3.01
CA ARG A 40 7.62 1.99 2.97
C ARG A 40 7.69 0.68 2.22
N VAL A 41 8.54 0.60 1.22
CA VAL A 41 8.88 -0.65 0.55
C VAL A 41 10.06 -1.26 1.28
N THR A 42 9.90 -2.50 1.71
CA THR A 42 10.93 -3.28 2.39
C THR A 42 11.27 -4.49 1.55
N GLU A 43 12.56 -4.71 1.30
CA GLU A 43 13.05 -5.96 0.73
C GLU A 43 13.03 -7.05 1.80
N PHE A 44 12.42 -8.18 1.49
CA PHE A 44 12.30 -9.32 2.40
C PHE A 44 12.87 -10.57 1.72
N VAL A 45 13.92 -11.12 2.32
CA VAL A 45 14.55 -12.37 1.88
C VAL A 45 14.22 -13.45 2.88
N GLN A 46 13.34 -14.37 2.50
CA GLN A 46 12.99 -15.53 3.30
C GLN A 46 13.87 -16.72 2.91
N GLN A 47 14.53 -17.33 3.89
CA GLN A 47 15.17 -18.62 3.71
C GLN A 47 14.10 -19.72 3.75
N LEU A 48 14.07 -20.54 2.70
CA LEU A 48 13.18 -21.68 2.54
C LEU A 48 13.95 -23.00 2.74
N PRO A 49 13.25 -24.11 3.02
CA PRO A 49 13.87 -25.43 3.03
C PRO A 49 14.65 -25.74 1.74
N ASN A 50 15.64 -26.61 1.83
CA ASN A 50 16.51 -27.04 0.72
C ASN A 50 17.38 -25.91 0.12
N ASN A 51 17.87 -25.00 0.98
CA ASN A 51 18.81 -23.92 0.61
C ASN A 51 18.27 -23.01 -0.52
N LYS A 52 16.94 -22.79 -0.53
CA LYS A 52 16.28 -21.86 -1.46
C LYS A 52 16.02 -20.54 -0.75
N ALA A 53 16.12 -19.44 -1.47
CA ALA A 53 15.73 -18.13 -0.98
C ALA A 53 14.52 -17.63 -1.77
N TYR A 54 13.59 -16.97 -1.08
CA TYR A 54 12.49 -16.23 -1.67
C TYR A 54 12.70 -14.75 -1.38
N LEU A 55 12.96 -13.99 -2.44
CA LEU A 55 13.10 -12.54 -2.40
C LEU A 55 11.77 -11.91 -2.82
N THR A 56 11.27 -10.98 -2.02
CA THR A 56 10.08 -10.20 -2.35
C THR A 56 10.24 -8.76 -1.84
N TYR A 57 9.46 -7.85 -2.41
CA TYR A 57 9.34 -6.47 -1.94
C TYR A 57 7.95 -6.28 -1.34
N LEU A 58 7.89 -5.72 -0.14
CA LEU A 58 6.64 -5.51 0.59
C LEU A 58 6.38 -4.00 0.71
N PRO A 59 5.38 -3.44 0.00
CA PRO A 59 4.92 -2.08 0.23
C PRO A 59 4.03 -2.08 1.47
N PHE A 60 4.59 -1.64 2.58
CA PHE A 60 3.93 -1.56 3.89
C PHE A 60 3.47 -0.13 4.18
N PRO A 61 2.16 0.12 4.37
CA PRO A 61 1.67 1.40 4.85
C PRO A 61 2.14 1.65 6.29
N THR A 62 2.66 2.84 6.57
CA THR A 62 3.15 3.20 7.91
C THR A 62 2.06 3.89 8.72
N GLU A 63 2.33 4.17 9.99
CA GLU A 63 1.44 4.97 10.86
C GLU A 63 1.20 6.41 10.34
N LEU A 64 2.01 6.88 9.38
CA LEU A 64 1.81 8.19 8.74
C LEU A 64 0.79 8.16 7.59
N CYS A 65 0.29 6.99 7.22
CA CYS A 65 -0.66 6.89 6.12
C CYS A 65 -2.01 7.49 6.50
N VAL A 66 -2.43 8.50 5.73
CA VAL A 66 -3.71 9.22 5.92
C VAL A 66 -4.69 8.99 4.76
N LEU A 67 -4.49 7.93 3.96
CA LEU A 67 -5.24 7.63 2.72
C LEU A 67 -5.31 8.81 1.73
N CYS A 68 -4.32 9.71 1.77
CA CYS A 68 -4.31 10.93 0.97
C CYS A 68 -5.67 11.66 0.93
N LYS A 69 -6.33 11.84 2.11
CA LYS A 69 -7.65 12.51 2.21
C LYS A 69 -7.87 13.71 1.27
N PRO A 70 -6.92 14.67 1.11
CA PRO A 70 -7.11 15.80 0.20
C PRO A 70 -7.24 15.41 -1.29
N ARG A 71 -6.62 14.31 -1.71
CA ARG A 71 -6.70 13.77 -3.07
C ARG A 71 -8.01 13.00 -3.26
N THR A 72 -8.33 12.12 -2.32
CA THR A 72 -9.50 11.25 -2.42
C THR A 72 -10.81 12.03 -2.32
N GLN A 73 -10.84 13.14 -1.59
CA GLN A 73 -11.96 14.09 -1.59
C GLN A 73 -12.21 14.74 -2.98
N LYS A 74 -11.18 14.81 -3.83
CA LYS A 74 -11.29 15.31 -5.21
C LYS A 74 -11.56 14.20 -6.22
N GLY A 75 -11.83 12.98 -5.76
CA GLY A 75 -12.00 11.80 -6.62
C GLY A 75 -10.70 11.29 -7.24
N LEU A 76 -9.54 11.71 -6.73
CA LEU A 76 -8.24 11.22 -7.18
C LEU A 76 -7.76 10.06 -6.31
N ASP A 77 -7.01 9.14 -6.91
CA ASP A 77 -6.37 8.07 -6.16
C ASP A 77 -5.29 8.60 -5.21
N PRO A 78 -5.02 7.91 -4.08
CA PRO A 78 -3.86 8.18 -3.26
C PRO A 78 -2.57 8.14 -4.08
N ALA A 79 -1.59 8.95 -3.70
CA ALA A 79 -0.34 9.07 -4.46
C ALA A 79 0.38 7.71 -4.63
N CYS A 80 0.37 6.87 -3.59
CA CYS A 80 0.98 5.54 -3.67
C CYS A 80 0.27 4.61 -4.66
N VAL A 81 -1.07 4.70 -4.78
CA VAL A 81 -1.88 3.90 -5.71
C VAL A 81 -1.68 4.40 -7.14
N GLN A 82 -1.82 5.70 -7.37
CA GLN A 82 -1.70 6.33 -8.69
C GLN A 82 -0.32 6.06 -9.34
N HIS A 83 0.74 6.06 -8.53
CA HIS A 83 2.12 5.93 -9.02
C HIS A 83 2.70 4.51 -8.89
N CYS A 84 1.86 3.51 -8.59
CA CYS A 84 2.31 2.12 -8.54
C CYS A 84 2.55 1.56 -9.95
N MET A 85 3.81 1.44 -10.37
CA MET A 85 4.15 0.88 -11.68
C MET A 85 3.70 -0.58 -11.86
N ALA A 86 3.62 -1.33 -10.76
CA ALA A 86 3.18 -2.72 -10.77
C ALA A 86 1.65 -2.86 -10.65
N ASN A 87 0.93 -1.75 -10.43
CA ASN A 87 -0.51 -1.74 -10.16
C ASN A 87 -0.94 -2.72 -9.05
N CYS A 88 -0.13 -2.83 -7.98
CA CYS A 88 -0.34 -3.80 -6.90
C CYS A 88 -1.09 -3.21 -5.69
N MET A 89 -1.57 -1.98 -5.76
CA MET A 89 -2.31 -1.31 -4.68
C MET A 89 -3.62 -0.76 -5.21
N LYS A 90 -4.67 -0.84 -4.41
CA LYS A 90 -6.00 -0.29 -4.72
C LYS A 90 -6.57 0.45 -3.52
N TYR A 91 -7.19 1.59 -3.77
CA TYR A 91 -7.94 2.36 -2.78
C TYR A 91 -9.44 2.17 -2.98
N GLY A 92 -10.20 2.13 -1.90
CA GLY A 92 -11.66 2.06 -1.99
C GLY A 92 -12.36 1.74 -0.68
N PRO A 93 -13.70 1.58 -0.73
CA PRO A 93 -14.50 1.16 0.41
C PRO A 93 -14.09 -0.21 0.90
N ILE A 94 -13.97 -0.39 2.22
CA ILE A 94 -13.48 -1.62 2.85
C ILE A 94 -14.27 -2.86 2.39
N GLU A 95 -15.60 -2.76 2.31
CA GLU A 95 -16.46 -3.87 1.88
C GLU A 95 -16.16 -4.35 0.45
N GLU A 96 -15.92 -3.41 -0.47
CA GLU A 96 -15.60 -3.73 -1.86
C GLU A 96 -14.20 -4.31 -1.98
N LEU A 97 -13.24 -3.75 -1.24
CA LEU A 97 -11.87 -4.28 -1.17
C LEU A 97 -11.86 -5.70 -0.56
N ALA A 98 -12.66 -5.97 0.46
CA ALA A 98 -12.78 -7.29 1.09
C ALA A 98 -13.41 -8.34 0.15
N LYS A 99 -14.35 -7.95 -0.72
CA LYS A 99 -14.86 -8.84 -1.77
C LYS A 99 -13.78 -9.15 -2.80
N GLU A 100 -13.01 -8.15 -3.21
CA GLU A 100 -11.92 -8.31 -4.17
C GLU A 100 -10.77 -9.17 -3.64
N MET A 101 -10.45 -9.02 -2.36
CA MET A 101 -9.49 -9.87 -1.64
C MET A 101 -9.79 -11.37 -1.79
N LYS A 102 -11.06 -11.77 -1.96
CA LYS A 102 -11.43 -13.20 -2.15
C LYS A 102 -11.03 -13.77 -3.51
N LYS A 103 -10.72 -12.90 -4.50
CA LYS A 103 -10.40 -13.34 -5.86
C LYS A 103 -8.99 -13.90 -5.99
N LYS A 104 -8.07 -13.51 -5.11
CA LYS A 104 -6.65 -13.87 -5.18
C LYS A 104 -6.06 -14.05 -3.79
N PRO A 105 -5.20 -15.06 -3.54
CA PRO A 105 -4.46 -15.17 -2.29
C PRO A 105 -3.41 -14.05 -2.12
N ARG A 106 -2.84 -13.94 -0.92
CA ARG A 106 -1.71 -13.03 -0.58
C ARG A 106 -2.00 -11.54 -0.81
N MET A 107 -3.26 -11.19 -0.64
CA MET A 107 -3.72 -9.82 -0.57
C MET A 107 -3.75 -9.36 0.90
N VAL A 108 -3.40 -8.10 1.15
CA VAL A 108 -3.46 -7.48 2.48
C VAL A 108 -4.38 -6.27 2.41
N LEU A 109 -5.43 -6.30 3.23
CA LEU A 109 -6.31 -5.17 3.46
C LEU A 109 -5.79 -4.37 4.65
N TRP A 110 -5.43 -3.11 4.41
CA TRP A 110 -4.91 -2.20 5.41
C TRP A 110 -5.85 -1.02 5.60
N VAL A 111 -6.12 -0.69 6.86
CA VAL A 111 -7.02 0.39 7.27
C VAL A 111 -6.27 1.26 8.28
N PRO A 112 -6.14 2.60 8.05
CA PRO A 112 -5.51 3.49 9.01
C PRO A 112 -6.32 3.60 10.30
N ARG A 113 -5.65 4.04 11.36
CA ARG A 113 -6.30 4.49 12.59
C ARG A 113 -7.04 5.82 12.40
#